data_AF-A0A0S8EQW7-F1
#
_entry.id   AF-A0A0S8EQW7-F1
#
_cell.length_a   1.000
_cell.length_b   1.000
_cell.length_c   1.000
_cell.angle_alpha   90.00
_cell.angle_beta   90.00
_cell.angle_gamma   90.00
#
_symmetry.space_group_name_H-M   'P 1'
#
loop_
_entity.id
_entity.type
_entity.pdbx_description
1 polymer ?
#
loop_
_entity_poly.entity_id
_entity_poly.type
_entity_poly.pdbx_seq_one_letter_code
_entity_poly.pdbx_strand_id
1 'polypeptide(L)' 'MSSCESFLLMMKQVPGSRLLGARSYGSKEDPKPHDLGNGVTVYLPSWQDLMPDGKLLESVGVEPDVTVATRPRDLAPARR' A
#
# COMPACT_ATOMS: atom_id res chain seq x y z
N MET A 1 5.07 -2.53 1.07
CA MET A 1 3.63 -2.22 1.05
C MET A 1 3.36 -0.76 1.34
N SER A 2 4.12 -0.12 2.24
CA SER A 2 4.24 1.33 2.52
C SER A 2 4.40 2.23 1.27
N SER A 3 5.59 2.79 1.02
CA SER A 3 5.86 3.70 -0.12
C SER A 3 5.36 3.27 -1.51
N CYS A 4 5.17 1.97 -1.74
CA CYS A 4 4.56 1.44 -2.95
C CYS A 4 3.11 1.92 -3.14
N GLU A 5 2.33 2.11 -2.07
CA GLU A 5 0.94 2.55 -2.16
C GLU A 5 0.81 4.01 -2.53
N SER A 6 1.64 4.88 -1.97
CA SER A 6 1.73 6.28 -2.39
C SER A 6 2.16 6.37 -3.87
N PHE A 7 3.06 5.49 -4.32
CA PHE A 7 3.41 5.39 -5.74
C PHE A 7 2.24 4.93 -6.63
N LEU A 8 1.50 3.89 -6.22
CA LEU A 8 0.29 3.45 -6.94
C LEU A 8 -0.75 4.57 -7.05
N LEU A 9 -0.96 5.34 -5.98
CA LEU A 9 -1.84 6.50 -5.99
C LEU A 9 -1.40 7.56 -6.98
N MET A 10 -0.11 7.92 -6.99
CA MET A 10 0.43 8.87 -7.97
C MET A 10 0.22 8.38 -9.40
N MET A 11 0.54 7.11 -9.67
CA MET A 11 0.37 6.53 -11.00
C MET A 11 -1.09 6.48 -11.45
N LYS A 12 -2.05 6.36 -10.53
CA LYS A 12 -3.49 6.38 -10.84
C LYS A 12 -3.99 7.76 -11.31
N GLN A 13 -3.28 8.83 -10.98
CA GLN A 13 -3.61 10.18 -11.45
C GLN A 13 -3.01 10.50 -12.83
N VAL A 14 -2.08 9.69 -13.32
CA VAL A 14 -1.41 9.93 -14.61
C VAL A 14 -2.34 9.54 -15.77
N PRO A 15 -2.65 10.46 -16.71
CA PRO A 15 -3.46 10.14 -17.87
C PRO A 15 -2.86 8.98 -18.67
N GLY A 16 -3.68 7.96 -18.97
CA GLY A 16 -3.25 6.78 -19.73
C GLY A 16 -2.56 5.69 -18.90
N SER A 17 -2.31 5.91 -17.62
CA SER A 17 -1.86 4.86 -16.69
C SER A 17 -3.04 3.96 -16.30
N ARG A 18 -2.77 2.66 -16.14
CA ARG A 18 -3.75 1.67 -15.68
C ARG A 18 -3.07 0.77 -14.65
N LEU A 19 -3.70 0.62 -13.50
CA LEU A 19 -3.29 -0.33 -12.47
C LEU A 19 -3.96 -1.69 -12.74
N LEU A 20 -3.16 -2.75 -12.80
CA LEU A 20 -3.62 -4.12 -12.99
C LEU A 20 -3.16 -5.00 -11.81
N GLY A 21 -4.07 -5.81 -11.26
CA GLY A 21 -3.71 -6.73 -10.18
C GLY A 21 -4.82 -6.90 -9.16
N ALA A 22 -4.45 -6.98 -7.88
CA ALA A 22 -5.38 -7.00 -6.76
C ALA A 22 -5.26 -5.69 -5.96
N ARG A 23 -6.25 -5.42 -5.10
CA ARG A 23 -6.20 -4.33 -4.14
C ARG A 23 -4.91 -4.42 -3.31
N SER A 24 -4.23 -3.30 -3.12
CA SER A 24 -3.06 -3.25 -2.25
C SER A 24 -3.46 -3.38 -0.77
N TYR A 25 -2.48 -3.46 0.12
CA TYR A 25 -2.69 -3.96 1.48
C TYR A 25 -3.33 -2.96 2.46
N GLY A 26 -3.22 -1.66 2.21
CA GLY A 26 -3.62 -0.61 3.15
C GLY A 26 -2.66 -0.53 4.32
N SER A 27 -1.37 -0.39 4.03
CA SER A 27 -0.36 -0.27 5.07
C SER A 27 -0.50 1.04 5.87
N LYS A 28 -0.05 1.00 7.13
CA LYS A 28 -0.01 2.16 8.03
C LYS A 28 1.37 2.76 8.00
N GLU A 29 1.47 4.06 7.79
CA GLU A 29 2.75 4.72 7.51
C GLU A 29 3.38 5.41 8.75
N ASP A 30 4.70 5.47 8.68
CA ASP A 30 5.71 6.17 9.51
C ASP A 30 5.60 6.12 11.04
N PRO A 31 5.93 4.96 11.62
CA PRO A 31 6.18 4.86 13.05
C PRO A 31 7.43 5.64 13.42
N LYS A 32 7.28 6.74 14.16
CA LYS A 32 8.43 7.47 14.73
C LYS A 32 8.84 6.86 16.07
N PRO A 33 10.14 6.65 16.30
CA PRO A 33 10.62 6.13 17.57
C PRO A 33 10.50 7.20 18.68
N HIS A 34 9.96 6.80 19.82
CA HIS A 34 9.88 7.56 21.05
C HIS A 34 10.52 6.74 22.17
N ASP A 35 11.60 7.24 22.76
CA ASP A 35 12.24 6.61 23.91
C ASP A 35 11.45 6.92 25.20
N LEU A 36 11.15 5.89 25.98
CA LEU A 36 10.43 5.99 27.25
C LEU A 36 11.37 6.07 28.46
N GLY A 37 12.70 6.04 28.25
CA GLY A 37 13.71 6.24 29.30
C GLY A 37 13.96 5.02 30.21
N ASN A 38 13.31 3.89 29.93
CA ASN A 38 13.46 2.62 30.65
C ASN A 38 14.00 1.49 29.76
N GLY A 39 14.69 1.85 28.66
CA GLY A 39 15.18 0.90 27.66
C GLY A 39 14.11 0.41 26.68
N VAL A 40 12.91 0.98 26.70
CA VAL A 40 11.83 0.70 25.75
C VAL A 40 11.68 1.86 24.76
N THR A 41 11.66 1.53 23.46
CA THR A 41 11.31 2.46 22.39
C THR A 41 9.95 2.10 21.82
N VAL A 42 9.03 3.06 21.83
CA VAL A 42 7.72 2.95 21.16
C VAL A 42 7.83 3.51 19.76
N TYR A 43 7.29 2.80 18.78
CA TYR A 43 7.18 3.26 17.41
C TYR A 43 5.75 3.73 17.17
N LEU A 44 5.53 5.05 17.21
CA LEU A 44 4.20 5.66 17.15
C LEU A 44 3.94 6.24 15.76
N PRO A 45 2.86 5.83 15.06
CA PRO A 45 2.47 6.44 13.79
C PRO A 45 2.27 7.94 13.96
N SER A 46 2.91 8.74 13.11
CA SER A 46 2.99 10.19 13.29
C SER A 46 2.32 11.02 12.18
N TRP A 47 1.84 10.38 11.13
CA TRP A 47 1.00 10.98 10.09
C TRP A 47 0.13 9.89 9.45
N GLN A 48 -0.86 10.31 8.67
CA GLN A 48 -1.78 9.43 7.97
C GLN A 48 -1.74 9.77 6.48
N ASP A 49 -1.66 8.75 5.65
CA ASP A 49 -1.69 8.92 4.20
C ASP A 49 -3.13 8.99 3.70
N LEU A 50 -3.42 10.00 2.88
CA LEU A 50 -4.76 10.31 2.40
C LEU A 50 -4.90 10.07 0.90
N MET A 51 -6.07 9.58 0.52
CA MET A 51 -6.55 9.54 -0.85
C MET A 51 -6.78 10.98 -1.36
N PRO A 52 -6.84 11.21 -2.69
CA PRO A 52 -7.14 12.53 -3.26
C PRO A 52 -8.49 13.12 -2.83
N ASP A 53 -9.44 12.28 -2.42
CA ASP A 53 -10.75 12.70 -1.89
C ASP A 53 -10.73 12.97 -0.38
N GLY A 54 -9.55 12.93 0.25
CA GLY A 54 -9.34 13.18 1.68
C GLY A 54 -9.66 11.98 2.58
N LYS A 55 -10.03 10.82 2.03
CA LYS A 55 -10.23 9.60 2.84
C LYS A 55 -8.90 8.96 3.22
N LEU A 56 -8.89 8.18 4.29
CA LEU A 56 -7.72 7.41 4.69
C LEU A 56 -7.40 6.31 3.67
N LEU A 57 -6.14 6.25 3.28
CA LEU A 57 -5.58 5.13 2.51
C LEU A 57 -5.34 3.92 3.41
N GLU A 58 -4.94 4.18 4.66
CA GLU A 58 -4.60 3.16 5.64
C GLU A 58 -5.74 2.17 5.87
N SER A 59 -5.41 0.88 5.97
CA SER A 59 -6.35 -0.23 6.18
C SER A 59 -7.34 -0.48 5.03
N VAL A 60 -7.28 0.29 3.95
CA VAL A 60 -8.11 0.11 2.74
C VAL A 60 -7.26 -0.33 1.56
N GLY A 61 -6.15 0.37 1.29
CA GLY A 61 -5.31 0.16 0.11
C GLY A 61 -5.89 0.77 -1.16
N VAL A 62 -5.15 0.66 -2.26
CA VAL A 62 -5.46 1.19 -3.58
C VAL A 62 -6.13 0.12 -4.43
N GLU A 63 -7.33 0.42 -4.93
CA GLU A 63 -8.04 -0.44 -5.89
C GLU A 63 -7.39 -0.37 -7.29
N PRO A 64 -7.14 -1.49 -7.98
CA PRO A 64 -6.69 -1.49 -9.36
C PRO A 64 -7.79 -0.99 -10.33
N ASP A 65 -7.40 -0.58 -11.53
CA ASP A 65 -8.36 -0.27 -12.60
C ASP A 65 -8.85 -1.53 -13.31
N VAL A 66 -8.04 -2.59 -13.29
CA VAL A 66 -8.40 -3.93 -13.79
C VAL A 66 -7.98 -4.98 -12.77
N THR A 67 -8.98 -5.67 -12.22
CA THR A 67 -8.72 -6.78 -11.29
C THR A 67 -8.19 -8.00 -12.05
N VAL A 68 -7.04 -8.51 -11.63
CA VAL A 68 -6.44 -9.76 -12.14
C VAL A 68 -6.33 -10.72 -10.96
N ALA A 69 -7.20 -11.73 -10.93
CA ALA A 69 -7.21 -12.74 -9.89
C ALA A 69 -6.16 -13.81 -10.16
N THR A 70 -5.14 -13.87 -9.31
CA THR A 70 -4.12 -14.94 -9.35
C THR A 70 -4.76 -16.27 -9.01
N ARG A 71 -4.64 -17.25 -9.92
CA ARG A 71 -5.11 -18.62 -9.73
C ARG A 71 -3.91 -19.50 -9.34
N PRO A 72 -4.12 -20.60 -8.60
CA PRO A 72 -3.02 -21.50 -8.23
C PRO A 72 -2.18 -21.99 -9.42
N ARG A 73 -2.79 -22.20 -10.59
CA ARG A 73 -2.10 -22.58 -11.83
C ARG A 73 -1.14 -21.53 -12.37
N ASP A 74 -1.36 -20.25 -12.05
CA ASP A 74 -0.53 -19.14 -12.50
C ASP A 74 0.78 -19.08 -11.72
N LEU A 75 0.82 -19.71 -10.54
CA LEU A 75 1.98 -19.82 -9.67
C LEU A 75 2.81 -21.08 -9.96
N ALA A 76 2.31 -21.97 -10.82
CA ALA A 76 3.07 -23.13 -11.23
C ALA A 76 4.29 -22.68 -12.06
N PRO A 77 5.47 -23.29 -11.86
CA PRO A 77 6.65 -22.94 -12.64
C PRO A 77 6.35 -23.15 -14.13
N ALA A 78 6.66 -22.15 -14.94
CA ALA A 78 6.51 -22.24 -16.39
C ALA A 78 7.33 -23.45 -16.87
N ARG A 79 6.65 -24.42 -17.50
CA ARG A 79 7.36 -25.50 -18.21
C ARG A 79 8.15 -24.85 -19.35
N ARG A 80 9.48 -24.88 -19.22
CA ARG A 80 10.42 -24.54 -20.28
C ARG A 80 10.34 -25.56 -21.41
#